data_AF-C4L0L9-F1
#
_entry.id   AF-C4L0L9-F1
#
_cell.length_a   1.000
_cell.length_b   1.000
_cell.length_c   1.000
_cell.angle_alpha   90.00
_cell.angle_beta   90.00
_cell.angle_gamma   90.00
#
_symmetry.space_group_name_H-M   'P 1'
#
loop_
_entity.id
_entity.type
_entity.pdbx_description
1 polymer ?
#
loop_
_entity_poly.entity_id
_entity_poly.type
_entity_poly.pdbx_seq_one_letter_code
_entity_poly.pdbx_strand_id
1 'polypeptide(L)'
;MSTLQIGSYSHIIKPENVESVNTMVDAALSDLVAIEKEVGEAYGNRAELVKAAKQLEGEIKLLEAGAFMKIGVDNTVEIDGNKVKLANAEMRDMYRRHVSREPRSQLTSIEADLAQVECQIALMKDRWDILKQSTNLIEARAWAQGHLLKFLSSKG
;
A
#
# COMPACT_ATOMS: atom_id res chain seq x y z
N MET A 1 52.39 23.01 -12.61
CA MET A 1 51.50 22.01 -11.99
C MET A 1 50.13 21.90 -12.71
N SER A 2 50.00 22.16 -14.02
CA SER A 2 48.68 22.46 -14.61
C SER A 2 48.10 21.47 -15.64
N THR A 3 48.82 20.44 -16.08
CA THR A 3 48.29 19.51 -17.11
C THR A 3 47.97 18.11 -16.58
N LEU A 4 48.67 17.65 -15.54
CA LEU A 4 48.45 16.31 -14.96
C LEU A 4 47.12 16.18 -14.21
N GLN A 5 46.64 17.25 -13.55
CA GLN A 5 45.35 17.20 -12.84
C GLN A 5 44.14 17.17 -13.77
N ILE A 6 44.18 17.88 -14.91
CA ILE A 6 43.05 17.91 -15.87
C ILE A 6 42.85 16.54 -16.53
N GLY A 7 43.94 15.84 -16.85
CA GLY A 7 43.89 14.48 -17.40
C GLY A 7 43.24 13.47 -16.44
N SER A 8 43.51 13.60 -15.14
CA SER A 8 42.94 12.73 -14.09
C SER A 8 41.42 12.86 -13.95
N TYR A 9 40.84 14.03 -14.22
CA TYR A 9 39.40 14.29 -14.08
C TYR A 9 38.58 14.06 -15.36
N SER A 10 39.24 13.80 -16.49
CA SER A 10 38.60 13.67 -17.81
C SER A 10 37.46 12.65 -17.86
N HIS A 11 37.56 11.54 -17.13
CA HIS A 11 36.52 10.51 -17.05
C HIS A 11 35.27 10.94 -16.28
N ILE A 12 35.30 12.05 -15.54
CA ILE A 12 34.17 12.55 -14.74
C ILE A 12 33.41 13.64 -15.50
N ILE A 13 34.13 14.46 -16.29
CA ILE A 13 33.64 15.69 -16.93
C ILE A 13 33.43 15.58 -18.45
N LYS A 14 33.73 14.42 -19.03
CA LYS A 14 33.44 14.13 -20.44
C LYS A 14 31.96 14.41 -20.75
N PRO A 15 31.63 15.07 -21.87
CA PRO A 15 30.25 15.41 -22.21
C PRO A 15 29.31 14.21 -22.13
N GLU A 16 29.77 13.03 -22.57
CA GLU A 16 29.00 11.78 -22.54
C GLU A 16 28.66 11.35 -21.09
N ASN A 17 29.56 11.62 -20.14
CA ASN A 17 29.38 11.28 -18.73
C ASN A 17 28.54 12.31 -17.97
N VAL A 18 28.46 13.54 -18.46
CA VAL A 18 27.56 14.59 -17.95
C VAL A 18 26.15 14.32 -18.43
N GLU A 19 25.98 14.05 -19.73
CA GLU A 19 24.69 13.68 -20.33
C GLU A 19 24.13 12.41 -19.68
N SER A 20 24.98 11.38 -19.50
CA SER A 20 24.60 10.16 -18.80
C SER A 20 24.07 10.41 -17.38
N VAL A 21 24.67 11.33 -16.63
CA VAL A 21 24.22 11.65 -15.27
C VAL A 21 22.90 12.43 -15.29
N ASN A 22 22.70 13.35 -16.25
CA ASN A 22 21.40 14.01 -16.42
C ASN A 22 20.29 13.01 -16.75
N THR A 23 20.53 12.06 -17.67
CA THR A 23 19.56 11.01 -17.98
C THR A 23 19.26 10.14 -16.77
N MET A 24 20.27 9.83 -15.93
CA MET A 24 20.06 9.10 -14.68
C MET A 24 19.22 9.89 -13.67
N VAL A 25 19.40 11.21 -13.57
CA VAL A 25 18.58 12.08 -12.72
C VAL A 25 17.12 12.08 -13.18
N ASP A 26 16.88 12.30 -14.47
CA ASP A 26 15.53 12.34 -15.03
C ASP A 26 14.79 11.00 -14.87
N ALA A 27 15.50 9.89 -15.12
CA ALA A 27 14.95 8.54 -14.91
C ALA A 27 14.62 8.29 -13.43
N ALA A 28 15.54 8.63 -12.52
CA ALA A 28 15.32 8.45 -11.08
C ALA A 28 14.16 9.29 -10.54
N LEU A 29 13.98 10.52 -11.04
CA LEU A 29 12.83 11.36 -10.70
C LEU A 29 11.51 10.75 -11.20
N SER A 30 11.49 10.27 -12.45
CA SER A 30 10.31 9.59 -13.02
C SER A 30 9.93 8.36 -12.21
N ASP A 31 10.90 7.52 -11.84
CA ASP A 31 10.66 6.32 -11.05
C ASP A 31 10.13 6.64 -9.64
N LEU A 32 10.65 7.69 -9.00
CA LEU A 32 10.21 8.11 -7.66
C LEU A 32 8.77 8.63 -7.68
N VAL A 33 8.41 9.45 -8.68
CA VAL A 33 7.03 9.95 -8.87
C VAL A 33 6.06 8.81 -9.17
N ALA A 34 6.46 7.85 -9.99
CA ALA A 34 5.62 6.70 -10.33
C ALA A 34 5.26 5.88 -9.08
N ILE A 35 6.24 5.59 -8.22
CA ILE A 35 6.00 4.81 -7.00
C ILE A 35 5.22 5.61 -5.95
N GLU A 36 5.46 6.91 -5.83
CA GLU A 36 4.64 7.76 -4.94
C GLU A 36 3.16 7.71 -5.33
N LYS A 37 2.88 7.74 -6.63
CA LYS A 37 1.52 7.58 -7.16
C LYS A 37 0.95 6.20 -6.85
N GLU A 38 1.69 5.12 -7.10
CA GLU A 38 1.26 3.74 -6.78
C GLU A 38 0.94 3.57 -5.28
N VAL A 39 1.78 4.13 -4.40
CA VAL A 39 1.56 4.12 -2.95
C VAL A 39 0.28 4.88 -2.59
N GLY A 40 0.06 6.06 -3.19
CA GLY A 40 -1.15 6.84 -2.99
C GLY A 40 -2.42 6.10 -3.39
N GLU A 41 -2.40 5.43 -4.55
CA GLU A 41 -3.50 4.60 -5.04
C GLU A 41 -3.76 3.41 -4.10
N ALA A 42 -2.70 2.73 -3.63
CA ALA A 42 -2.83 1.63 -2.68
C ALA A 42 -3.46 2.08 -1.35
N TYR A 43 -3.12 3.27 -0.85
CA TYR A 43 -3.76 3.86 0.33
C TYR A 43 -5.24 4.20 0.09
N GLY A 44 -5.59 4.68 -1.11
CA GLY A 44 -6.98 4.89 -1.52
C GLY A 44 -7.78 3.59 -1.47
N ASN A 45 -7.28 2.54 -2.12
CA ASN A 45 -7.91 1.22 -2.13
C ASN A 45 -8.07 0.65 -0.72
N ARG A 46 -7.05 0.80 0.13
CA ARG A 46 -7.12 0.40 1.54
C ARG A 46 -8.25 1.13 2.29
N ALA A 47 -8.39 2.44 2.09
CA ALA A 47 -9.43 3.21 2.75
C ALA A 47 -10.85 2.75 2.34
N GLU A 48 -11.04 2.42 1.07
CA GLU A 48 -12.30 1.86 0.57
C GLU A 48 -12.61 0.50 1.17
N LEU A 49 -11.63 -0.41 1.23
CA LEU A 49 -11.78 -1.72 1.87
C LEU A 49 -12.11 -1.60 3.36
N VAL A 50 -11.44 -0.70 4.09
CA VAL A 50 -11.74 -0.44 5.51
C VAL A 50 -13.18 0.04 5.69
N LYS A 51 -13.64 0.96 4.82
CA LYS A 51 -15.01 1.46 4.86
C LYS A 51 -16.03 0.35 4.60
N ALA A 52 -15.78 -0.47 3.58
CA ALA A 52 -16.63 -1.62 3.24
C ALA A 52 -16.69 -2.64 4.39
N ALA A 53 -15.54 -2.98 4.99
CA ALA A 53 -15.47 -3.85 6.16
C ALA A 53 -16.29 -3.30 7.33
N LYS A 54 -16.18 -2.00 7.63
CA LYS A 54 -16.96 -1.36 8.70
C LYS A 54 -18.45 -1.34 8.44
N GLN A 55 -18.86 -1.16 7.19
CA GLN A 55 -20.26 -1.25 6.82
C GLN A 55 -20.79 -2.68 7.04
N LEU A 56 -20.08 -3.70 6.56
CA LEU A 56 -20.44 -5.11 6.76
C LEU A 56 -20.45 -5.53 8.24
N GLU A 57 -19.50 -5.07 9.05
CA GLU A 57 -19.53 -5.27 10.51
C GLU A 57 -20.82 -4.71 11.13
N GLY A 58 -21.28 -3.54 10.67
CA GLY A 58 -22.53 -2.93 11.09
C GLY A 58 -23.75 -3.76 10.67
N GLU A 59 -23.78 -4.18 9.41
CA GLU A 59 -24.85 -5.02 8.86
C GLU A 59 -24.95 -6.37 9.58
N ILE A 60 -23.82 -7.01 9.87
CA ILE A 60 -23.75 -8.24 10.69
C ILE A 60 -24.41 -7.99 12.04
N LYS A 61 -24.01 -6.94 12.76
CA LYS A 61 -24.58 -6.63 14.09
C LYS A 61 -26.09 -6.39 14.02
N LEU A 62 -26.58 -5.71 12.98
CA LEU A 62 -28.02 -5.48 12.78
C LEU A 62 -28.76 -6.79 12.48
N LEU A 63 -28.22 -7.65 11.62
CA LEU A 63 -28.78 -8.96 11.32
C LEU A 63 -28.82 -9.87 12.55
N GLU A 64 -27.74 -9.87 13.33
CA GLU A 64 -27.64 -10.64 14.56
C GLU A 64 -28.61 -10.13 15.64
N ALA A 65 -28.77 -8.80 15.77
CA ALA A 65 -29.76 -8.20 16.65
C ALA A 65 -31.20 -8.56 16.20
N GLY A 66 -31.46 -8.49 14.89
CA GLY A 66 -32.74 -8.90 14.30
C GLY A 66 -33.02 -10.39 14.49
N ALA A 67 -31.99 -11.24 14.48
CA ALA A 67 -32.13 -12.67 14.75
C ALA A 67 -32.65 -12.91 16.17
N PHE A 68 -32.19 -12.16 17.17
CA PHE A 68 -32.75 -12.25 18.53
C PHE A 68 -34.22 -11.85 18.60
N MET A 69 -34.62 -10.79 17.89
CA MET A 69 -36.01 -10.33 17.87
C MET A 69 -36.96 -11.33 17.19
N LYS A 70 -36.45 -12.16 16.27
CA LYS A 70 -37.23 -13.21 15.59
C LYS A 70 -37.42 -14.48 16.43
N ILE A 71 -36.73 -14.61 17.57
CA ILE A 71 -36.93 -15.74 18.47
C ILE A 71 -38.27 -15.56 19.19
N GLY A 72 -39.22 -16.46 18.92
CA GLY A 72 -40.52 -16.46 19.58
C GLY A 72 -40.42 -16.78 21.08
N VAL A 73 -41.51 -16.50 21.82
CA VAL A 73 -41.60 -16.71 23.28
C VAL A 73 -41.23 -18.13 23.70
N ASP A 74 -41.53 -19.12 22.85
CA ASP A 74 -41.24 -20.56 23.10
C ASP A 74 -39.82 -20.99 22.70
N ASN A 75 -38.93 -20.03 22.40
CA ASN A 75 -37.62 -20.24 21.78
C ASN A 75 -37.69 -20.95 20.42
N THR A 76 -38.76 -20.75 19.67
CA THR A 76 -38.92 -21.32 18.32
C THR A 76 -38.67 -20.27 17.26
N VAL A 77 -37.99 -20.66 16.18
CA VAL A 77 -37.73 -19.80 15.01
C VAL A 77 -38.03 -20.60 13.74
N GLU A 78 -38.34 -19.90 12.66
CA GLU A 78 -38.46 -20.51 11.34
C GLU A 78 -37.14 -20.33 10.57
N ILE A 79 -36.56 -21.45 10.13
CA ILE A 79 -35.32 -21.51 9.33
C ILE A 79 -35.65 -22.31 8.08
N ASP A 80 -35.52 -21.71 6.90
CA ASP A 80 -35.74 -22.39 5.62
C ASP A 80 -37.09 -23.13 5.53
N GLY A 81 -38.15 -22.53 6.10
CA GLY A 81 -39.51 -23.10 6.13
C GLY A 81 -39.76 -24.15 7.23
N ASN A 82 -38.75 -24.48 8.04
CA ASN A 82 -38.88 -25.41 9.16
C ASN A 82 -38.90 -24.67 10.49
N LYS A 83 -39.85 -25.03 11.37
CA LYS A 83 -39.86 -24.55 12.76
C LYS A 83 -38.84 -25.32 13.57
N VAL A 84 -37.83 -24.62 14.07
CA VAL A 84 -36.75 -25.16 14.90
C VAL A 84 -36.85 -24.58 16.31
N LYS A 85 -36.74 -25.43 17.32
CA LYS A 85 -36.69 -25.01 18.73
C LYS A 85 -35.23 -24.85 19.17
N LEU A 86 -34.87 -23.65 19.62
CA LEU A 86 -33.56 -23.30 20.13
C LEU A 86 -33.50 -23.62 21.63
N ALA A 87 -33.15 -24.86 21.95
CA ALA A 87 -33.25 -25.40 23.32
C ALA A 87 -32.27 -24.78 24.33
N ASN A 88 -31.12 -24.30 23.89
CA ASN A 88 -30.06 -23.76 24.76
C ASN A 88 -29.41 -22.50 24.15
N ALA A 89 -28.56 -21.84 24.94
CA ALA A 89 -27.88 -20.62 24.52
C ALA A 89 -26.95 -20.84 23.32
N GLU A 90 -26.36 -22.02 23.20
CA GLU A 90 -25.48 -22.40 22.10
C GLU A 90 -26.23 -22.47 20.77
N MET A 91 -27.43 -23.09 20.74
CA MET A 91 -28.29 -23.12 19.56
C MET A 91 -28.74 -21.72 19.14
N ARG A 92 -28.97 -20.81 20.11
CA ARG A 92 -29.27 -19.40 19.82
C ARG A 92 -28.09 -18.66 19.21
N ASP A 93 -26.87 -18.90 19.70
CA ASP A 93 -25.66 -18.33 19.08
C ASP A 93 -25.44 -18.90 17.67
N MET A 94 -25.61 -20.20 17.49
CA MET A 94 -25.50 -20.83 16.17
C MET A 94 -26.51 -20.29 15.18
N TYR A 95 -27.76 -20.07 15.60
CA TYR A 95 -28.78 -19.41 14.78
C TYR A 95 -28.38 -17.98 14.40
N ARG A 96 -27.93 -17.19 15.38
CA ARG A 96 -27.41 -15.83 15.14
C ARG A 96 -26.30 -15.82 14.08
N ARG A 97 -25.31 -16.69 14.23
CA ARG A 97 -24.20 -16.83 13.28
C ARG A 97 -24.67 -17.28 11.90
N HIS A 98 -25.64 -18.20 11.86
CA HIS A 98 -26.24 -18.69 10.63
C HIS A 98 -26.93 -17.57 9.84
N VAL A 99 -27.71 -16.71 10.49
CA VAL A 99 -28.37 -15.57 9.85
C VAL A 99 -27.35 -14.57 9.27
N SER A 100 -26.20 -14.38 9.94
CA SER A 100 -25.12 -13.51 9.47
C SER A 100 -24.06 -14.19 8.60
N ARG A 101 -24.27 -15.46 8.18
CA ARG A 101 -23.24 -16.29 7.56
C ARG A 101 -22.66 -15.65 6.29
N GLU A 102 -23.53 -15.17 5.41
CA GLU A 102 -23.13 -14.60 4.12
C GLU A 102 -22.33 -13.30 4.30
N PRO A 103 -22.81 -12.28 5.03
CA PRO A 103 -22.01 -11.08 5.34
C PRO A 103 -20.69 -11.38 6.04
N ARG A 104 -20.62 -12.39 6.92
CA ARG A 104 -19.37 -12.81 7.57
C ARG A 104 -18.36 -13.40 6.57
N SER A 105 -18.84 -14.17 5.59
CA SER A 105 -17.99 -14.69 4.52
C SER A 105 -17.41 -13.56 3.68
N GLN A 106 -18.24 -12.57 3.34
CA GLN A 106 -17.83 -11.38 2.61
C GLN A 106 -16.83 -10.54 3.41
N LEU A 107 -17.08 -10.34 4.71
CA LEU A 107 -16.16 -9.65 5.61
C LEU A 107 -14.79 -10.34 5.64
N THR A 108 -14.76 -11.67 5.73
CA THR A 108 -13.51 -12.45 5.73
C THR A 108 -12.72 -12.25 4.42
N SER A 109 -13.41 -12.18 3.29
CA SER A 109 -12.78 -11.88 1.99
C SER A 109 -12.15 -10.50 1.97
N ILE A 110 -12.88 -9.48 2.44
CA ILE A 110 -12.38 -8.10 2.48
C ILE A 110 -11.20 -7.96 3.45
N GLU A 111 -11.21 -8.68 4.59
CA GLU A 111 -10.09 -8.71 5.52
C GLU A 111 -8.84 -9.34 4.89
N ALA A 112 -9.01 -10.38 4.07
CA ALA A 112 -7.90 -10.97 3.32
C ALA A 112 -7.35 -9.99 2.26
N ASP A 113 -8.23 -9.33 1.50
CA ASP A 113 -7.83 -8.30 0.53
C ASP A 113 -7.10 -7.14 1.20
N LEU A 114 -7.57 -6.72 2.38
CA LEU A 114 -6.95 -5.65 3.17
C LEU A 114 -5.54 -6.05 3.63
N ALA A 115 -5.35 -7.29 4.12
CA ALA A 115 -4.04 -7.80 4.49
C ALA A 115 -3.08 -7.86 3.29
N GLN A 116 -3.59 -8.23 2.11
CA GLN A 116 -2.82 -8.23 0.88
C GLN A 116 -2.39 -6.81 0.49
N VAL A 117 -3.30 -5.83 0.53
CA VAL A 117 -2.99 -4.43 0.24
C VAL A 117 -1.98 -3.87 1.24
N GLU A 118 -2.07 -4.21 2.52
CA GLU A 118 -1.09 -3.77 3.52
C GLU A 118 0.31 -4.33 3.26
N CYS A 119 0.41 -5.59 2.82
CA CYS A 119 1.67 -6.17 2.39
C CYS A 119 2.23 -5.45 1.15
N GLN A 120 1.39 -5.14 0.16
CA GLN A 120 1.81 -4.39 -1.02
C GLN A 120 2.31 -2.99 -0.67
N ILE A 121 1.61 -2.27 0.21
CA ILE A 121 2.05 -0.96 0.70
C ILE A 121 3.41 -1.06 1.39
N ALA A 122 3.64 -2.08 2.21
CA ALA A 122 4.94 -2.28 2.85
C ALA A 122 6.06 -2.48 1.83
N LEU A 123 5.86 -3.37 0.84
CA LEU A 123 6.83 -3.62 -0.23
C LEU A 123 7.10 -2.36 -1.07
N MET A 124 6.06 -1.58 -1.37
CA MET A 124 6.20 -0.32 -2.12
C MET A 124 7.00 0.72 -1.32
N LYS A 125 6.82 0.79 0.00
CA LYS A 125 7.61 1.68 0.87
C LYS A 125 9.09 1.29 0.89
N ASP A 126 9.38 0.00 1.03
CA ASP A 126 10.76 -0.49 0.98
C ASP A 126 11.41 -0.13 -0.37
N ARG A 127 10.66 -0.30 -1.47
CA ARG A 127 11.13 0.09 -2.80
C ARG A 127 11.34 1.60 -2.92
N TRP A 128 10.46 2.42 -2.35
CA TRP A 128 10.59 3.87 -2.32
C TRP A 128 11.84 4.30 -1.54
N ASP A 129 12.10 3.70 -0.38
CA ASP A 129 13.29 4.00 0.43
C ASP A 129 14.58 3.64 -0.32
N ILE A 130 14.61 2.49 -0.99
CA ILE A 130 15.75 2.08 -1.84
C ILE A 130 15.97 3.10 -2.97
N LEU A 131 14.92 3.49 -3.67
CA LEU A 131 15.03 4.44 -4.77
C LEU A 131 15.46 5.82 -4.28
N LYS A 132 14.92 6.28 -3.17
CA LYS A 132 15.34 7.55 -2.56
C LYS A 132 16.83 7.55 -2.21
N GLN A 133 17.35 6.46 -1.64
CA GLN A 133 18.78 6.32 -1.40
C GLN A 133 19.59 6.35 -2.70
N SER A 134 19.12 5.66 -3.73
CA SER A 134 19.74 5.67 -5.07
C SER A 134 19.75 7.08 -5.68
N THR A 135 18.63 7.80 -5.62
CA THR A 135 18.50 9.18 -6.12
C THR A 135 19.45 10.12 -5.40
N ASN A 136 19.61 10.00 -4.08
CA ASN A 136 20.57 10.79 -3.31
C ASN A 136 22.02 10.56 -3.77
N LEU A 137 22.38 9.32 -4.14
CA LEU A 137 23.71 9.01 -4.69
C LEU A 137 23.91 9.63 -6.08
N ILE A 138 22.89 9.59 -6.93
CA ILE A 138 22.91 10.23 -8.25
C ILE A 138 23.05 11.75 -8.10
N GLU A 139 22.29 12.37 -7.18
CA GLU A 139 22.38 13.79 -6.87
C GLU A 139 23.77 14.17 -6.36
N ALA A 140 24.34 13.40 -5.44
CA ALA A 140 25.70 13.62 -4.95
C ALA A 140 26.74 13.54 -6.08
N ARG A 141 26.58 12.59 -7.02
CA ARG A 141 27.43 12.47 -8.20
C ARG A 141 27.28 13.67 -9.14
N ALA A 142 26.05 14.08 -9.44
CA ALA A 142 25.76 15.25 -10.27
C ALA A 142 26.33 16.53 -9.65
N TRP A 143 26.20 16.68 -8.33
CA TRP A 143 26.74 17.80 -7.57
C TRP A 143 28.27 17.86 -7.62
N ALA A 144 28.93 16.72 -7.42
CA ALA A 144 30.39 16.62 -7.52
C ALA A 144 30.89 16.93 -8.95
N GLN A 145 30.21 16.41 -9.98
CA GLN A 145 30.49 16.72 -11.37
C GLN A 145 30.32 18.21 -11.68
N GLY A 146 29.22 18.82 -11.27
CA GLY A 146 28.95 20.25 -11.47
C GLY A 146 29.97 21.15 -10.77
N HIS A 147 30.37 20.81 -9.54
CA HIS A 147 31.41 21.55 -8.81
C HIS A 147 32.78 21.42 -9.47
N LEU A 148 33.12 20.24 -9.97
CA LEU A 148 34.36 20.02 -10.69
C LEU A 148 34.39 20.81 -12.02
N LEU A 149 33.29 20.84 -12.77
CA LEU A 149 33.16 21.66 -13.98
C LEU A 149 33.34 23.15 -13.65
N LYS A 150 32.67 23.65 -12.61
CA LYS A 150 32.80 25.05 -12.14
C LYS A 150 34.23 25.39 -11.68
N PHE A 151 34.90 24.45 -11.01
CA PHE A 151 36.29 24.63 -10.59
C PHE A 151 37.24 24.71 -11.79
N LEU A 152 37.04 23.86 -12.80
CA LEU A 152 37.86 23.87 -14.01
C LEU A 152 37.58 25.10 -14.86
N SER A 153 36.33 25.54 -14.97
CA SER A 153 35.95 26.75 -15.72
C SER A 153 36.44 28.04 -15.07
N SER A 154 36.71 28.05 -13.76
CA SER A 154 37.25 29.23 -13.05
C SER A 154 38.79 29.29 -13.04
N LYS A 155 39.46 28.23 -13.51
CA LYS A 155 40.92 28.15 -13.66
C LYS A 155 41.42 28.31 -15.10
N GLY A 156 40.53 28.28 -16.09
CA GLY A 156 40.80 28.66 -17.48
C GLY A 156 40.55 30.15 -17.68
#